data_AF-A0A6V7XPN1-F1
#
_entry.id   AF-A0A6V7XPN1-F1
#
_cell.length_a   1.000
_cell.length_b   1.000
_cell.length_c   1.000
_cell.angle_alpha   90.00
_cell.angle_beta   90.00
_cell.angle_gamma   90.00
#
_symmetry.space_group_name_H-M   'P 1'
#
loop_
_entity.id
_entity.type
_entity.pdbx_description
1 polymer ?
#
loop_
_entity_poly.entity_id
_entity_poly.type
_entity_poly.pdbx_seq_one_letter_code
_entity_poly.pdbx_strand_id
1 'polypeptide(L)' 'MAKSKNHTNHNQNSKDHRNGIYKPKRQRYQSMKGVDPKFLRNLRFAKKHNKRHPKVESSA' A
#
# COMPACT_ATOMS: atom_id res chain seq x y z
N MET A 1 8.76 46.10 -21.87
CA MET A 1 8.46 44.77 -21.28
C MET A 1 9.03 44.74 -19.85
N ALA A 2 8.19 44.72 -18.82
CA ALA A 2 8.68 44.63 -17.44
C ALA A 2 8.96 43.16 -17.08
N LYS A 3 10.12 42.87 -16.49
CA LYS A 3 10.48 41.51 -16.09
C LYS A 3 9.72 41.11 -14.82
N SER A 4 9.09 39.94 -14.83
CA SER A 4 8.45 39.34 -13.65
C SER A 4 9.43 38.45 -12.86
N LYS A 5 9.04 38.04 -11.65
CA LYS A 5 9.81 37.05 -10.87
C LYS A 5 9.69 35.67 -11.52
N ASN A 6 10.83 35.01 -11.74
CA ASN A 6 10.90 33.75 -12.47
C ASN A 6 10.54 32.51 -11.61
N HIS A 7 10.67 32.59 -10.29
CA HIS A 7 10.38 31.47 -9.39
C HIS A 7 10.04 31.92 -7.94
N THR A 8 9.11 31.22 -7.28
CA THR A 8 8.82 31.41 -5.85
C THR A 8 8.24 30.14 -5.21
N ASN A 9 8.73 29.81 -4.02
CA ASN A 9 8.21 28.73 -3.17
C ASN A 9 7.43 29.25 -1.94
N HIS A 10 7.18 30.57 -1.89
CA HIS A 10 6.74 31.26 -0.66
C HIS A 10 5.44 30.71 -0.06
N ASN A 11 4.47 30.34 -0.89
CA ASN A 11 3.15 29.89 -0.43
C ASN A 11 2.94 28.37 -0.59
N GLN A 12 3.95 27.58 -0.97
CA GLN A 12 3.71 26.14 -1.15
C GLN A 12 3.48 25.46 0.19
N ASN A 13 4.33 25.72 1.19
CA ASN A 13 4.21 25.15 2.53
C ASN A 13 2.82 25.43 3.15
N SER A 14 2.34 26.67 3.05
CA SER A 14 1.03 27.07 3.56
C SER A 14 -0.13 26.35 2.86
N LYS A 15 0.00 26.02 1.56
CA LYS A 15 -0.99 25.23 0.83
C LYS A 15 -0.91 23.74 1.19
N ASP A 16 0.30 23.21 1.29
CA ASP A 16 0.54 21.79 1.61
C ASP A 16 0.00 21.45 3.02
N HIS A 17 0.10 22.39 3.95
CA HIS A 17 -0.42 22.23 5.31
C HIS A 17 -1.88 22.63 5.50
N ARG A 18 -2.54 23.28 4.53
CA ARG A 18 -3.96 23.70 4.65
C ARG A 18 -4.90 22.53 4.92
N ASN A 19 -4.65 21.40 4.25
CA ASN A 19 -5.39 20.15 4.45
C ASN A 19 -4.58 19.11 5.23
N GLY A 20 -3.34 19.45 5.61
CA GLY A 20 -2.39 18.54 6.25
C GLY A 20 -1.75 17.52 5.31
N ILE A 21 -0.54 17.09 5.69
CA ILE A 21 0.21 16.05 4.99
C ILE A 21 -0.08 14.70 5.67
N TYR A 22 -0.94 13.89 5.06
CA TYR A 22 -1.32 12.59 5.61
C TYR A 22 -0.29 11.50 5.29
N LYS A 23 0.00 10.65 6.29
CA LYS A 23 0.82 9.45 6.10
C LYS A 23 0.02 8.36 5.36
N PRO A 24 0.68 7.48 4.59
CA PRO A 24 0.01 6.35 3.97
C PRO A 24 -0.64 5.44 5.03
N LYS A 25 -1.82 4.91 4.71
CA LYS A 25 -2.57 4.05 5.63
C LYS A 25 -1.83 2.72 5.81
N ARG A 26 -1.61 2.32 7.07
CA ARG A 26 -1.05 1.00 7.41
C ARG A 26 -2.15 -0.06 7.27
N GLN A 27 -1.96 -1.00 6.35
CA GLN A 27 -2.86 -2.14 6.16
C GLN A 27 -2.27 -3.40 6.81
N ARG A 28 -3.14 -4.30 7.32
CA ARG A 28 -2.72 -5.59 7.88
C ARG A 28 -1.96 -6.44 6.85
N TYR A 29 -2.40 -6.38 5.60
CA TYR A 29 -1.79 -7.08 4.48
C TYR A 29 -1.31 -6.07 3.45
N GLN A 30 -0.01 -6.05 3.17
CA GLN A 30 0.60 -5.19 2.16
C GLN A 30 0.55 -5.84 0.77
N SER A 31 0.79 -5.05 -0.28
CA SER A 31 0.90 -5.58 -1.63
C SER A 31 2.17 -6.44 -1.78
N MET A 32 2.09 -7.53 -2.54
CA MET A 32 3.24 -8.38 -2.87
C MET A 32 3.89 -7.99 -4.20
N LYS A 33 3.67 -6.75 -4.68
CA LYS A 33 4.22 -6.26 -5.94
C LYS A 33 5.72 -6.04 -5.76
N GLY A 34 6.52 -6.61 -6.67
CA GLY A 34 7.99 -6.52 -6.61
C GLY A 34 8.66 -7.56 -5.70
N VAL A 35 7.88 -8.46 -5.08
CA VAL A 35 8.43 -9.62 -4.36
C VAL A 35 8.93 -10.65 -5.39
N ASP A 36 10.01 -11.36 -5.05
CA ASP A 36 10.63 -12.39 -5.89
C ASP A 36 9.58 -13.37 -6.47
N PRO A 37 9.53 -13.54 -7.81
CA PRO A 37 8.64 -14.48 -8.45
C PRO A 37 8.77 -15.92 -7.94
N LYS A 38 9.97 -16.39 -7.56
CA LYS A 38 10.16 -17.77 -7.06
C LYS A 38 9.46 -17.96 -5.72
N PHE A 39 9.60 -17.00 -4.80
CA PHE A 39 8.82 -16.97 -3.57
C PHE A 39 7.31 -16.94 -3.82
N LEU A 40 6.83 -16.10 -4.75
CA LEU A 40 5.40 -15.99 -5.05
C LEU A 40 4.81 -17.29 -5.61
N ARG A 41 5.55 -18.00 -6.47
CA ARG A 41 5.15 -19.32 -6.99
C ARG A 41 4.97 -20.33 -5.87
N ASN A 42 5.93 -20.40 -4.95
CA ASN A 42 5.87 -21.29 -3.79
C ASN A 42 4.70 -20.92 -2.85
N LEU A 43 4.55 -19.63 -2.53
CA LEU A 43 3.46 -19.15 -1.68
C LEU A 43 2.08 -19.50 -2.25
N ARG A 44 1.89 -19.39 -3.57
CA ARG A 44 0.66 -19.77 -4.26
C ARG A 44 0.39 -21.27 -4.13
N PHE A 45 1.41 -22.11 -4.29
CA PHE A 45 1.29 -23.56 -4.13
C PHE A 45 0.94 -23.93 -2.69
N ALA A 46 1.68 -23.40 -1.71
CA ALA A 46 1.43 -23.65 -0.29
C ALA A 46 0.01 -23.22 0.12
N LYS A 47 -0.45 -22.03 -0.27
CA LYS A 47 -1.82 -21.56 0.01
C LYS A 47 -2.90 -22.42 -0.65
N LYS A 48 -2.62 -23.06 -1.79
CA LYS A 48 -3.56 -23.94 -2.49
C LYS A 48 -3.74 -25.26 -1.74
N HIS A 49 -2.64 -25.87 -1.29
CA HIS A 49 -2.62 -27.24 -0.77
C HIS A 49 -2.65 -27.32 0.77
N ASN A 50 -2.24 -26.26 1.48
CA ASN A 50 -2.27 -26.22 2.95
C ASN A 50 -3.59 -25.66 3.51
N LYS A 51 -4.67 -25.68 2.71
CA LYS A 51 -5.99 -25.35 3.24
C LYS A 51 -6.39 -26.46 4.20
N ARG A 52 -6.38 -26.17 5.50
CA ARG A 52 -7.10 -27.01 6.46
C ARG A 52 -8.56 -27.00 6.01
N HIS A 53 -9.09 -28.16 5.61
CA HIS A 53 -10.53 -28.32 5.57
C HIS A 53 -11.01 -27.93 6.97
N PRO A 54 -11.95 -26.98 7.12
CA PRO A 54 -12.63 -26.86 8.39
C PRO A 54 -13.18 -28.26 8.68
N LYS A 55 -12.79 -28.86 9.81
CA LYS A 55 -13.57 -29.98 10.35
C LYS A 55 -14.98 -29.41 10.45
N VAL A 56 -15.87 -29.85 9.57
CA VAL A 56 -17.29 -29.62 9.75
C VAL A 56 -17.60 -30.41 11.00
N GLU A 57 -17.57 -29.77 12.16
CA GLU A 57 -18.11 -30.40 13.36
C GLU A 57 -19.59 -30.58 13.06
N SER A 58 -19.97 -31.84 12.81
CA SER A 58 -21.36 -32.24 12.70
C SER A 58 -22.02 -31.89 14.03
N SER A 59 -22.77 -30.79 14.05
CA SER A 59 -23.68 -30.48 15.14
C SER A 59 -24.67 -31.63 15.25
N ALA A 60 -24.49 -32.46 16.27
CA ALA A 60 -25.52 -33.35 16.78
C ALA A 60 -26.56 -32.53 17.55
#